data_AF-A0A8D4VJY1-F1
#
_entry.id   AF-A0A8D4VJY1-F1
#
_cell.length_a   1.000
_cell.length_b   1.000
_cell.length_c   1.000
_cell.angle_alpha   90.00
_cell.angle_beta   90.00
_cell.angle_gamma   90.00
#
_symmetry.space_group_name_H-M   'P 1'
#
loop_
_entity.id
_entity.type
_entity.pdbx_description
1 polymer ?
#
loop_
_entity_poly.entity_id
_entity_poly.type
_entity_poly.pdbx_seq_one_letter_code
_entity_poly.pdbx_strand_id
1 'polypeptide(L)'
;MKKLLILLATLGAPAYGAAGEADAEQIVKSHPCADGETIDQYLGHKLSSSHRDLGWRVFPAEGGVDVERAFLASKSMEIRYRWRVDGTGQVQAISDRAQSLCS
;
A
#
# COMPACT_ATOMS: atom_id res chain seq x y z
N MET A 1 0.27 -57.61 0.91
CA MET A 1 -0.90 -56.71 1.01
C MET A 1 -0.39 -55.32 1.38
N LYS A 2 -0.31 -54.40 0.40
CA LYS A 2 0.26 -53.04 0.55
C LYS A 2 -0.84 -52.08 1.03
N LYS A 3 -0.73 -51.57 2.26
CA LYS A 3 -1.59 -50.49 2.77
C LYS A 3 -0.97 -49.16 2.34
N LEU A 4 -1.61 -48.51 1.38
CA LEU A 4 -1.28 -47.16 0.91
C LEU A 4 -1.94 -46.16 1.88
N LEU A 5 -1.16 -45.56 2.79
CA LEU A 5 -1.61 -44.44 3.61
C LEU A 5 -1.47 -43.15 2.78
N ILE A 6 -2.59 -42.59 2.37
CA ILE A 6 -2.66 -41.26 1.76
C ILE A 6 -2.65 -40.25 2.91
N LEU A 7 -1.50 -39.60 3.13
CA LEU A 7 -1.42 -38.38 3.95
C LEU A 7 -1.96 -37.22 3.10
N LEU A 8 -3.19 -36.80 3.39
CA LEU A 8 -3.70 -35.51 2.92
C LEU A 8 -3.04 -34.41 3.76
N ALA A 9 -1.94 -33.85 3.26
CA ALA A 9 -1.37 -32.62 3.79
C ALA A 9 -2.29 -31.47 3.37
N THR A 10 -3.24 -31.11 4.22
CA THR A 10 -3.98 -29.85 4.11
C THR A 10 -2.99 -28.71 4.34
N LEU A 11 -2.47 -28.15 3.24
CA LEU A 11 -1.85 -26.82 3.23
C LEU A 11 -2.93 -25.82 3.62
N GLY A 12 -3.04 -25.55 4.92
CA GLY A 12 -3.75 -24.37 5.41
C GLY A 12 -2.99 -23.15 4.92
N ALA A 13 -3.50 -22.52 3.86
CA ALA A 13 -3.04 -21.19 3.49
C ALA A 13 -3.21 -20.29 4.72
N PRO A 14 -2.20 -19.48 5.09
CA PRO A 14 -2.38 -18.49 6.13
C PRO A 14 -3.55 -17.61 5.72
N ALA A 15 -4.59 -17.58 6.55
CA ALA A 15 -5.63 -16.57 6.46
C ALA A 15 -4.95 -15.25 6.78
N TYR A 16 -4.45 -14.57 5.74
CA TYR A 16 -3.89 -13.25 5.86
C TYR A 16 -4.97 -12.36 6.47
N GLY A 17 -4.70 -11.92 7.69
CA GLY A 17 -5.60 -11.07 8.45
C GLY A 17 -5.91 -9.85 7.62
N ALA A 18 -7.17 -9.72 7.24
CA ALA A 18 -7.73 -8.51 6.66
C ALA A 18 -7.67 -7.39 7.71
N ALA A 19 -6.50 -6.78 7.90
CA ALA A 19 -6.46 -5.38 8.27
C ALA A 19 -7.36 -4.68 7.25
N GLY A 20 -8.47 -4.10 7.71
CA GLY A 20 -9.53 -3.64 6.83
C GLY A 20 -8.98 -2.63 5.83
N GLU A 21 -9.63 -2.49 4.68
CA GLU A 21 -9.22 -1.53 3.65
C GLU A 21 -9.01 -0.11 4.22
N ALA A 22 -9.84 0.29 5.20
CA ALA A 22 -9.71 1.55 5.93
C ALA A 22 -8.46 1.62 6.83
N ASP A 23 -8.04 0.49 7.40
CA ASP A 23 -6.85 0.41 8.23
C ASP A 23 -5.58 0.57 7.38
N ALA A 24 -5.56 -0.01 6.18
CA ALA A 24 -4.42 0.08 5.27
C ALA A 24 -4.12 1.53 4.83
N GLU A 25 -5.16 2.30 4.48
CA GLU A 25 -4.99 3.72 4.14
C GLU A 25 -4.40 4.51 5.32
N GLN A 26 -4.91 4.31 6.53
CA GLN A 26 -4.43 5.01 7.72
C GLN A 26 -3.00 4.61 8.09
N ILE A 27 -2.65 3.33 7.95
CA ILE A 27 -1.28 2.82 8.14
C ILE A 27 -0.31 3.55 7.20
N VAL A 28 -0.66 3.67 5.91
CA VAL A 28 0.21 4.38 4.94
C VAL A 28 0.28 5.87 5.25
N LYS A 29 -0.85 6.54 5.51
CA LYS A 29 -0.87 7.98 5.85
C LYS A 29 0.00 8.34 7.05
N SER A 30 0.00 7.48 8.07
CA SER A 30 0.72 7.68 9.32
C SER A 30 2.13 7.09 9.32
N HIS A 31 2.55 6.41 8.24
CA HIS A 31 3.87 5.84 8.14
C HIS A 31 4.94 6.96 8.19
N PRO A 32 6.01 6.80 8.99
CA PRO A 32 7.11 7.76 9.02
C PRO A 32 7.73 7.97 7.64
N CYS A 33 8.11 9.21 7.35
CA CYS A 33 8.75 9.65 6.11
C CYS A 33 9.98 10.51 6.47
N ALA A 34 10.41 11.37 5.54
CA ALA A 34 11.54 12.28 5.77
C ALA A 34 11.21 13.35 6.81
N ASP A 35 12.26 13.92 7.42
CA ASP A 35 12.19 15.07 8.34
C ASP A 35 11.27 14.90 9.56
N GLY A 36 10.98 13.65 9.94
CA GLY A 36 10.11 13.32 11.08
C GLY A 36 8.62 13.46 10.78
N GLU A 37 8.24 13.71 9.52
CA GLU A 37 6.86 13.80 9.07
C GLU A 37 6.31 12.43 8.66
N THR A 38 4.99 12.33 8.57
CA THR A 38 4.34 11.17 7.97
C THR A 38 4.23 11.32 6.45
N ILE A 39 3.94 10.22 5.74
CA ILE A 39 3.70 10.26 4.28
C ILE A 39 2.62 11.29 3.90
N ASP A 40 1.51 11.37 4.64
CA ASP A 40 0.42 12.29 4.34
C ASP A 40 0.84 13.76 4.52
N GLN A 41 1.54 14.07 5.61
CA GLN A 41 2.11 15.39 5.87
C GLN A 41 3.10 15.80 4.78
N TYR A 42 4.00 14.86 4.42
CA TYR A 42 5.04 15.08 3.44
C TYR A 42 4.49 15.35 2.04
N LEU A 43 3.51 14.55 1.60
CA LEU A 43 2.80 14.79 0.34
C LEU A 43 2.01 16.10 0.35
N GLY A 44 1.45 16.47 1.51
CA GLY A 44 0.67 17.69 1.68
C GLY A 44 1.41 18.97 1.27
N HIS A 45 2.72 19.03 1.46
CA HIS A 45 3.52 20.21 1.10
C HIS A 45 4.47 19.99 -0.10
N LYS A 46 4.85 18.75 -0.43
CA LYS A 46 5.74 18.46 -1.59
C LYS A 46 5.08 18.80 -2.93
N LEU A 47 3.76 18.85 -2.97
CA LEU A 47 3.00 19.00 -4.22
C LEU A 47 2.70 20.47 -4.53
N SER A 48 2.85 20.82 -5.80
CA SER A 48 2.46 22.12 -6.32
C SER A 48 0.96 22.37 -6.08
N SER A 49 0.61 23.61 -5.74
CA SER A 49 -0.79 24.05 -5.63
C SER A 49 -1.59 23.90 -6.94
N SER A 50 -0.91 23.77 -8.07
CA SER A 50 -1.53 23.48 -9.37
C SER A 50 -1.95 22.02 -9.55
N HIS A 51 -1.47 21.11 -8.70
CA HIS A 51 -1.88 19.71 -8.73
C HIS A 51 -3.25 19.56 -8.06
N ARG A 52 -4.19 18.93 -8.76
CA ARG A 52 -5.48 18.58 -8.16
C ARG A 52 -5.37 17.22 -7.47
N ASP A 53 -5.69 17.17 -6.19
CA ASP A 53 -5.80 15.92 -5.44
C ASP A 53 -6.97 15.07 -5.97
N LEU A 54 -6.68 13.81 -6.32
CA LEU A 54 -7.68 12.82 -6.75
C LEU A 54 -8.08 11.85 -5.63
N GLY A 55 -7.49 11.99 -4.43
CA GLY A 55 -7.83 11.19 -3.27
C GLY A 55 -6.90 10.00 -3.03
N TRP A 56 -7.18 9.33 -1.92
CA TRP A 56 -6.60 8.03 -1.58
C TRP A 56 -7.50 6.93 -2.15
N ARG A 57 -6.88 5.82 -2.57
CA ARG A 57 -7.57 4.63 -3.08
C ARG A 57 -6.93 3.39 -2.48
N VAL A 58 -7.76 2.41 -2.16
CA VAL A 58 -7.33 1.15 -1.59
C VAL A 58 -7.77 0.01 -2.51
N PHE A 59 -6.89 -0.95 -2.75
CA PHE A 59 -7.13 -2.08 -3.62
C PHE A 59 -6.71 -3.37 -2.92
N PRO A 60 -7.54 -4.43 -2.92
CA PRO A 60 -7.08 -5.74 -2.48
C PRO A 60 -5.97 -6.24 -3.43
N ALA A 61 -4.94 -6.86 -2.86
CA ALA A 61 -3.84 -7.43 -3.61
C ALA A 61 -3.44 -8.81 -3.05
N GLU A 62 -2.76 -9.62 -3.85
CA GLU A 62 -2.20 -10.86 -3.34
C GLU A 62 -1.10 -10.55 -2.30
N GLY A 63 -1.25 -11.09 -1.09
CA GLY A 63 -0.31 -10.89 0.01
C GLY A 63 -0.48 -9.57 0.78
N GLY A 64 -1.55 -8.81 0.56
CA GLY A 64 -1.80 -7.58 1.32
C GLY A 64 -2.84 -6.66 0.70
N VAL A 65 -2.70 -5.37 0.99
CA VAL A 65 -3.58 -4.31 0.50
C VAL A 65 -2.72 -3.22 -0.14
N ASP A 66 -3.02 -2.87 -1.38
CA ASP A 66 -2.36 -1.75 -2.05
C ASP A 66 -3.09 -0.44 -1.75
N VAL A 67 -2.33 0.57 -1.39
CA VAL A 67 -2.82 1.92 -1.13
C VAL A 67 -2.18 2.85 -2.14
N GLU A 68 -2.98 3.68 -2.80
CA GLU A 68 -2.53 4.64 -3.78
C GLU A 68 -3.01 6.04 -3.45
N ARG A 69 -2.13 7.02 -3.61
CA ARG A 69 -2.47 8.44 -3.62
C ARG A 69 -2.25 8.99 -5.02
N ALA A 70 -3.27 9.62 -5.60
CA ALA A 70 -3.23 10.11 -6.96
C ALA A 70 -3.45 11.64 -7.03
N PHE A 71 -2.72 12.29 -7.93
CA PHE A 71 -2.85 13.72 -8.22
C PHE A 71 -2.92 13.93 -9.72
N LEU A 72 -3.72 14.89 -10.16
CA LEU A 72 -3.75 15.34 -11.54
C LEU A 72 -2.82 16.54 -11.68
N ALA A 73 -1.68 16.34 -12.37
CA ALA A 73 -0.69 17.39 -12.60
C ALA A 73 -1.00 18.24 -13.85
N SER A 74 -1.71 17.67 -14.81
CA SER A 74 -2.29 18.36 -15.96
C SER A 74 -3.51 17.58 -16.45
N LYS A 75 -4.28 18.11 -17.42
CA LYS A 75 -5.49 17.45 -17.94
C LYS A 75 -5.27 16.00 -18.42
N SER A 76 -4.04 15.63 -18.77
CA SER A 76 -3.69 14.31 -19.31
C SER A 76 -2.64 13.58 -18.48
N MET A 77 -2.21 14.13 -17.34
CA MET A 77 -1.11 13.56 -16.54
C MET A 77 -1.51 13.35 -15.09
N GLU A 78 -1.54 12.09 -14.68
CA GLU A 78 -1.67 11.69 -13.29
C GLU A 78 -0.31 11.34 -12.68
N ILE A 79 -0.12 11.76 -11.45
CA ILE A 79 0.96 11.36 -10.57
C ILE A 79 0.38 10.36 -9.59
N ARG A 80 0.97 9.17 -9.50
CA ARG A 80 0.52 8.12 -8.60
C ARG A 80 1.67 7.69 -7.70
N TYR A 81 1.38 7.61 -6.42
CA TYR A 81 2.24 7.01 -5.42
C TYR A 81 1.52 5.79 -4.88
N ARG A 82 2.19 4.64 -4.88
CA ARG A 82 1.60 3.37 -4.47
C ARG A 82 2.47 2.64 -3.46
N TRP A 83 1.83 2.15 -2.42
CA TRP A 83 2.39 1.32 -1.36
C TRP A 83 1.59 0.02 -1.24
N ARG A 84 2.23 -1.00 -0.70
CA ARG A 84 1.60 -2.22 -0.22
C ARG A 84 1.71 -2.28 1.30
N VAL A 85 0.59 -2.56 1.95
CA VAL A 85 0.54 -2.97 3.35
C VAL A 85 0.42 -4.49 3.36
N ASP A 86 1.42 -5.18 3.88
CA ASP A 86 1.38 -6.64 3.95
C ASP A 86 0.54 -7.13 5.15
N GLY A 87 0.37 -8.45 5.26
CA GLY A 87 -0.39 -9.07 6.37
C GLY A 87 0.20 -8.85 7.77
N THR A 88 1.39 -8.26 7.89
CA THR A 88 2.01 -7.87 9.16
C THR A 88 1.87 -6.37 9.46
N GLY A 89 1.25 -5.61 8.56
CA GLY A 89 1.11 -4.16 8.66
C GLY A 89 2.35 -3.39 8.19
N GLN A 90 3.33 -4.06 7.57
CA GLN A 90 4.52 -3.39 7.04
C GLN A 90 4.17 -2.66 5.75
N VAL A 91 4.68 -1.42 5.63
CA VAL A 91 4.47 -0.55 4.47
C VAL A 91 5.66 -0.70 3.52
N GLN A 92 5.39 -1.08 2.28
CA GLN A 92 6.39 -1.17 1.23
C GLN A 92 6.04 -0.24 0.06
N ALA A 93 6.98 0.60 -0.36
CA ALA A 93 6.81 1.41 -1.56
C ALA A 93 6.98 0.55 -2.83
N ILE A 94 5.93 0.50 -3.68
CA ILE A 94 5.91 -0.38 -4.87
C ILE A 94 5.91 0.39 -6.21
N SER A 95 5.84 1.72 -6.16
CA SER A 95 6.05 2.59 -7.32
C SER A 95 7.33 3.39 -7.18
N ASP A 96 8.02 3.67 -8.28
CA ASP A 96 9.28 4.46 -8.29
C ASP A 96 9.12 5.80 -7.58
N ARG A 97 7.95 6.44 -7.71
CA ARG A 97 7.65 7.70 -7.03
C ARG A 97 7.46 7.55 -5.52
N ALA A 98 6.85 6.45 -5.07
CA ALA A 98 6.72 6.18 -3.65
C ALA A 98 8.08 5.84 -3.03
N GLN A 99 8.94 5.13 -3.76
CA GLN A 99 10.30 4.78 -3.32
C GLN A 99 11.17 6.02 -3.15
N SER A 100 11.03 7.00 -4.06
CA SER A 100 11.72 8.28 -4.01
C SER A 100 11.02 9.35 -3.14
N LEU A 101 9.90 9.01 -2.49
CA LEU A 101 9.14 10.00 -1.75
C LEU A 101 9.86 10.42 -0.47
N CYS A 102 10.26 9.43 0.33
CA CYS A 102 10.81 9.58 1.68
C CYS A 102 12.32 9.29 1.78
N SER A 103 12.97 9.13 0.64
CA SER A 103 14.41 8.89 0.50
C SER A 103 15.23 10.17 0.57
#